data_AF-A0AAW4MH97-F1
#
_entry.id   AF-A0AAW4MH97-F1
#
_cell.length_a   1.000
_cell.length_b   1.000
_cell.length_c   1.000
_cell.angle_alpha   90.00
_cell.angle_beta   90.00
_cell.angle_gamma   90.00
#
_symmetry.space_group_name_H-M   'P 1'
#
loop_
_entity.id
_entity.type
_entity.pdbx_description
1 polymer ?
#
loop_
_entity_poly.entity_id
_entity_poly.type
_entity_poly.pdbx_seq_one_letter_code
_entity_poly.pdbx_strand_id
1 'polypeptide(L)'
;MAKKSSNQHKGDSFEKLVFRKLKELIESQDIPGVSRYNDIFLHKQYASKAAPDVMLNPDITIEVYSNPDKKIWSNLLVVECKNRHRKIDNSMYREFVGNLTDYPRSGVRGMMISSVGFTQQVIRLAQSDNIALAVLSEESNWETIIWRQINNFDQSQFKHKVLVGEFSTDYPIVYWGSSFITISDLLQECGIPMSKALYVPFMEDDEICKKVDGILHDTRHLIKENFINRCFSLIAPNYKFNFVEMQEDCLGKCDFKEHIITINSALNEHRQNFTIAHELGHIALHSSIVENLLSIEDRESDKNTIIGKSTYGRMEYQANIFASYLLMPNIPFYSEVAKLFDEYRIRTGRLYHDYQPCNIRDCNIVTGALSAKFNVSQEAVVVRMKRANLYIEGDSCNPLHEYVRRNSWW
;
A
#
# COMPACT_ATOMS: atom_id res chain seq x y z
N MET A 1 20.27 41.92 -16.25
CA MET A 1 20.63 40.54 -15.85
C MET A 1 19.50 40.00 -14.98
N ALA A 2 18.72 39.02 -15.44
CA ALA A 2 17.54 38.56 -14.71
C ALA A 2 17.31 37.04 -14.87
N LYS A 3 16.86 36.39 -13.80
CA LYS A 3 16.29 35.04 -13.73
C LYS A 3 17.04 33.91 -14.46
N LYS A 4 18.12 33.42 -13.85
CA LYS A 4 18.54 32.00 -13.97
C LYS A 4 18.51 31.21 -12.65
N SER A 5 18.42 31.86 -11.48
CA SER A 5 18.53 31.20 -10.17
C SER A 5 17.30 30.42 -9.71
N SER A 6 16.07 30.79 -10.12
CA SER A 6 14.84 30.21 -9.54
C SER A 6 14.66 28.72 -9.83
N ASN A 7 15.03 28.25 -11.02
CA ASN A 7 14.82 26.85 -11.42
C ASN A 7 15.93 25.94 -10.88
N GLN A 8 17.16 26.46 -10.75
CA GLN A 8 18.27 25.69 -10.21
C GLN A 8 18.07 25.47 -8.70
N HIS A 9 17.77 26.52 -7.94
CA HIS A 9 17.43 26.37 -6.51
C HIS A 9 16.22 25.44 -6.25
N LYS A 10 15.25 25.35 -7.18
CA LYS A 10 14.12 24.40 -7.11
C LYS A 10 14.50 22.94 -7.44
N GLY A 11 15.54 22.72 -8.24
CA GLY A 11 16.15 21.41 -8.45
C GLY A 11 16.89 20.99 -7.18
N ASP A 12 17.87 21.80 -6.77
CA ASP A 12 18.70 21.57 -5.58
C ASP A 12 17.85 21.28 -4.32
N SER A 13 16.70 21.94 -4.14
CA SER A 13 15.81 21.72 -2.99
C SER A 13 15.08 20.38 -3.05
N PHE A 14 14.66 19.94 -4.24
CA PHE A 14 13.97 18.66 -4.45
C PHE A 14 14.94 17.49 -4.30
N GLU A 15 16.15 17.62 -4.86
CA GLU A 15 17.25 16.66 -4.70
C GLU A 15 17.61 16.49 -3.22
N LYS A 16 17.72 17.59 -2.45
CA LYS A 16 17.96 17.54 -1.00
C LYS A 16 16.81 16.92 -0.22
N LEU A 17 15.56 17.14 -0.62
CA LEU A 17 14.39 16.49 -0.01
C LEU A 17 14.45 14.98 -0.19
N VAL A 18 14.66 14.51 -1.44
CA VAL A 18 14.80 13.09 -1.76
C VAL A 18 15.99 12.47 -1.03
N PHE A 19 17.16 13.10 -1.08
CA PHE A 19 18.37 12.61 -0.42
C PHE A 19 18.17 12.44 1.09
N ARG A 20 17.66 13.49 1.76
CA ARG A 20 17.41 13.45 3.21
C ARG A 20 16.48 12.29 3.57
N LYS A 21 15.39 12.11 2.82
CA LYS A 21 14.40 11.07 3.08
C LYS A 21 14.94 9.67 2.79
N LEU A 22 15.64 9.45 1.67
CA LEU A 22 16.31 8.17 1.41
C LEU A 22 17.37 7.85 2.48
N LYS A 23 18.08 8.87 2.97
CA LYS A 23 19.06 8.76 4.05
C LYS A 23 18.42 8.40 5.40
N GLU A 24 17.34 9.08 5.79
CA GLU A 24 16.50 8.73 6.95
C GLU A 24 16.03 7.26 6.90
N LEU A 25 15.63 6.75 5.72
CA LEU A 25 15.20 5.35 5.55
C LEU A 25 16.35 4.32 5.60
N ILE A 26 17.61 4.76 5.51
CA ILE A 26 18.81 3.91 5.47
C ILE A 26 19.53 3.90 6.82
N GLU A 27 19.59 5.03 7.53
CA GLU A 27 20.40 5.19 8.74
C GLU A 27 19.80 4.56 10.00
N SER A 28 18.48 4.31 10.04
CA SER A 28 17.73 3.79 11.20
C SER A 28 17.94 2.30 11.57
N GLN A 29 18.67 1.54 10.75
CA GLN A 29 19.41 0.29 11.10
C GLN A 29 18.77 -0.77 12.05
N ASP A 30 17.70 -1.49 11.64
CA ASP A 30 17.04 -2.45 12.55
C ASP A 30 16.40 -3.75 11.93
N ILE A 31 17.11 -4.54 11.08
CA ILE A 31 16.74 -5.95 10.71
C ILE A 31 17.93 -6.93 10.77
N PRO A 32 17.73 -8.18 11.23
CA PRO A 32 18.71 -9.27 11.08
C PRO A 32 18.91 -9.74 9.63
N GLY A 33 20.18 -9.86 9.20
CA GLY A 33 20.57 -10.46 7.91
C GLY A 33 21.14 -9.47 6.88
N VAL A 34 21.13 -8.18 7.18
CA VAL A 34 21.62 -7.10 6.31
C VAL A 34 23.14 -6.91 6.42
N SER A 35 23.82 -6.73 5.29
CA SER A 35 25.21 -6.24 5.25
C SER A 35 25.24 -4.79 5.73
N ARG A 36 25.98 -4.50 6.80
CA ARG A 36 26.07 -3.15 7.44
C ARG A 36 26.85 -2.12 6.62
N TYR A 37 27.04 -2.40 5.34
CA TYR A 37 28.03 -1.79 4.47
C TYR A 37 27.31 -1.21 3.25
N ASN A 38 26.61 -0.10 3.47
CA ASN A 38 26.12 0.76 2.41
C ASN A 38 26.48 2.22 2.77
N ASP A 39 26.48 3.11 1.78
CA ASP A 39 26.59 4.55 1.97
C ASP A 39 25.72 5.27 0.94
N ILE A 40 25.09 6.38 1.34
CA ILE A 40 24.31 7.26 0.45
C ILE A 40 25.02 8.60 0.28
N PHE A 41 25.08 9.09 -0.96
CA PHE A 41 25.75 10.33 -1.32
C PHE A 41 24.89 11.23 -2.21
N LEU A 42 24.97 12.53 -1.97
CA LEU A 42 24.46 13.59 -2.84
C LEU A 42 25.61 14.09 -3.73
N HIS A 43 25.43 14.12 -5.05
CA HIS A 43 26.43 14.57 -6.04
C HIS A 43 27.84 13.96 -5.92
N LYS A 44 27.94 12.69 -5.49
CA LYS A 44 29.22 11.97 -5.58
C LYS A 44 29.55 11.69 -7.04
N GLN A 45 30.75 12.06 -7.44
CA GLN A 45 31.20 11.92 -8.82
C GLN A 45 31.90 10.58 -9.07
N TYR A 46 31.74 10.05 -10.29
CA TYR A 46 32.31 8.78 -10.72
C TYR A 46 33.01 8.97 -12.07
N ALA A 47 34.21 8.44 -12.25
CA ALA A 47 34.89 8.47 -13.54
C ALA A 47 34.13 7.63 -14.58
N SER A 48 33.92 8.20 -15.77
CA SER A 48 33.34 7.52 -16.91
C SER A 48 34.21 6.33 -17.37
N LYS A 49 33.55 5.24 -17.75
CA LYS A 49 34.19 4.04 -18.28
C LYS A 49 34.69 4.25 -19.71
N ALA A 50 33.97 5.02 -20.52
CA ALA A 50 34.32 5.33 -21.90
C ALA A 50 35.38 6.44 -22.01
N ALA A 51 35.38 7.40 -21.08
CA ALA A 51 36.29 8.54 -21.06
C ALA A 51 36.73 8.87 -19.61
N PRO A 52 37.83 8.31 -19.09
CA PRO A 52 38.23 8.46 -17.68
C PRO A 52 38.42 9.89 -17.16
N ASP A 53 38.67 10.85 -18.06
CA ASP A 53 38.77 12.29 -17.74
C ASP A 53 37.40 12.98 -17.56
N VAL A 54 36.30 12.29 -17.88
CA VAL A 54 34.92 12.77 -17.73
C VAL A 54 34.34 12.23 -16.42
N MET A 55 33.85 13.12 -15.56
CA MET A 55 33.20 12.76 -14.31
C MET A 55 31.68 12.78 -14.45
N LEU A 56 31.05 11.62 -14.26
CA LEU A 56 29.60 11.48 -14.10
C LEU A 56 29.20 12.11 -12.76
N ASN A 57 28.20 12.98 -12.77
CA ASN A 57 27.71 13.72 -11.60
C ASN A 57 26.21 13.46 -11.39
N PRO A 58 25.83 12.27 -10.89
CA PRO A 58 24.43 11.95 -10.57
C PRO A 58 23.88 12.83 -9.44
N ASP A 59 22.56 12.94 -9.35
CA ASP A 59 21.91 13.67 -8.28
C ASP A 59 22.15 12.98 -6.93
N ILE A 60 21.78 11.70 -6.82
CA ILE A 60 21.99 10.86 -5.61
C ILE A 60 22.52 9.47 -6.02
N THR A 61 23.39 8.90 -5.19
CA THR A 61 23.81 7.49 -5.31
C THR A 61 23.77 6.75 -3.99
N ILE A 62 23.39 5.47 -4.04
CA ILE A 62 23.50 4.53 -2.91
C ILE A 62 24.44 3.40 -3.34
N GLU A 63 25.58 3.32 -2.68
CA GLU A 63 26.57 2.26 -2.88
C GLU A 63 26.33 1.12 -1.87
N VAL A 64 26.26 -0.11 -2.35
CA VAL A 64 26.15 -1.32 -1.52
C VAL A 64 27.46 -2.09 -1.58
N TYR A 65 28.00 -2.49 -0.45
CA TYR A 65 29.29 -3.15 -0.29
C TYR A 65 29.14 -4.56 0.30
N SER A 66 30.04 -5.46 -0.13
CA SER A 66 30.09 -6.83 0.39
C SER A 66 30.96 -6.99 1.66
N ASN A 67 31.68 -5.94 2.09
CA ASN A 67 32.65 -6.01 3.19
C ASN A 67 32.73 -4.70 4.01
N PRO A 68 33.20 -4.75 5.29
CA PRO A 68 33.27 -3.58 6.17
C PRO A 68 34.24 -2.50 5.69
N ASP A 69 35.23 -2.86 4.89
CA ASP A 69 36.25 -1.96 4.36
C ASP A 69 35.69 -0.86 3.44
N LYS A 70 34.47 -1.04 2.92
CA LYS A 70 33.77 -0.12 1.97
C LYS A 70 34.65 0.39 0.81
N LYS A 71 35.56 -0.44 0.30
CA LYS A 71 36.50 -0.09 -0.80
C LYS A 71 35.89 -0.21 -2.19
N ILE A 72 35.03 -1.21 -2.39
CA ILE A 72 34.48 -1.60 -3.69
C ILE A 72 33.01 -1.96 -3.49
N TRP A 73 32.12 -1.15 -4.05
CA TRP A 73 30.70 -1.46 -4.10
C TRP A 73 30.43 -2.65 -5.05
N SER A 74 29.47 -3.49 -4.67
CA SER A 74 28.95 -4.62 -5.45
C SER A 74 27.68 -4.26 -6.23
N ASN A 75 26.88 -3.30 -5.72
CA ASN A 75 25.77 -2.69 -6.44
C ASN A 75 25.82 -1.17 -6.27
N LEU A 76 25.32 -0.44 -7.27
CA LEU A 76 25.16 1.01 -7.24
C LEU A 76 23.74 1.36 -7.70
N LEU A 77 22.93 1.96 -6.83
CA LEU A 77 21.67 2.59 -7.23
C LEU A 77 21.92 4.06 -7.52
N VAL A 78 21.70 4.47 -8.77
CA VAL A 78 21.78 5.85 -9.23
C VAL A 78 20.36 6.41 -9.28
N VAL A 79 20.13 7.53 -8.58
CA VAL A 79 18.81 8.18 -8.49
C VAL A 79 18.90 9.57 -9.13
N GLU A 80 18.08 9.79 -10.15
CA GLU A 80 17.96 11.04 -10.90
C GLU A 80 16.66 11.76 -10.51
N CYS A 81 16.77 13.00 -10.05
CA CYS A 81 15.67 13.80 -9.55
C CYS A 81 15.32 14.92 -10.55
N LYS A 82 14.05 15.04 -10.93
CA LYS A 82 13.61 16.07 -11.89
C LYS A 82 12.35 16.78 -11.42
N ASN A 83 12.58 17.93 -10.78
CA ASN A 83 11.52 18.88 -10.44
C ASN A 83 11.24 19.84 -11.60
N ARG A 84 10.12 19.65 -12.32
CA ARG A 84 9.73 20.48 -13.48
C ARG A 84 8.21 20.55 -13.62
N HIS A 85 7.70 21.68 -14.12
CA HIS A 85 6.27 21.87 -14.49
C HIS A 85 5.77 21.00 -15.67
N ARG A 86 6.58 20.06 -16.18
CA ARG A 86 6.24 19.22 -17.33
C ARG A 86 6.67 17.78 -17.06
N LYS A 87 5.86 16.85 -17.55
CA LYS A 87 6.12 15.41 -17.54
C LYS A 87 7.46 15.09 -18.18
N ILE A 88 8.16 14.07 -17.68
CA ILE A 88 9.44 13.63 -18.24
C ILE A 88 9.22 12.97 -19.61
N ASP A 89 9.97 13.45 -20.60
CA ASP A 89 9.95 12.98 -21.98
C ASP A 89 11.04 11.94 -22.28
N ASN A 90 10.94 11.37 -23.49
CA ASN A 90 11.87 10.36 -23.99
C ASN A 90 13.32 10.88 -24.16
N SER A 91 13.53 12.19 -24.32
CA SER A 91 14.89 12.75 -24.47
C SER A 91 15.62 12.71 -23.14
N MET A 92 15.00 13.27 -22.09
CA MET A 92 15.57 13.28 -20.73
C MET A 92 15.76 11.86 -20.19
N TYR A 93 14.81 10.97 -20.46
CA TYR A 93 14.90 9.57 -20.04
C TYR A 93 16.07 8.84 -20.69
N ARG A 94 16.28 9.00 -22.01
CA ARG A 94 17.39 8.35 -22.74
C ARG A 94 18.76 8.89 -22.36
N GLU A 95 18.86 10.18 -22.02
CA GLU A 95 20.09 10.78 -21.48
C GLU A 95 20.50 10.07 -20.18
N PHE A 96 19.57 9.93 -19.23
CA PHE A 96 19.81 9.18 -17.99
C PHE A 96 20.20 7.72 -18.24
N VAL A 97 19.42 6.97 -19.03
CA VAL A 97 19.71 5.55 -19.31
C VAL A 97 21.05 5.36 -20.03
N GLY A 98 21.41 6.27 -20.95
CA GLY A 98 22.73 6.29 -21.57
C GLY A 98 23.85 6.41 -20.54
N ASN A 99 23.74 7.40 -19.64
CA ASN A 99 24.72 7.66 -18.58
C ASN A 99 24.90 6.45 -17.63
N LEU A 100 23.86 5.66 -17.35
CA LEU A 100 23.97 4.45 -16.52
C LEU A 100 24.94 3.40 -17.09
N THR A 101 25.05 3.31 -18.42
CA THR A 101 25.95 2.34 -19.07
C THR A 101 27.43 2.71 -18.99
N ASP A 102 27.72 3.96 -18.64
CA ASP A 102 29.08 4.53 -18.61
C ASP A 102 29.72 4.51 -17.21
N TYR A 103 29.03 3.96 -16.20
CA TYR A 103 29.60 3.75 -14.88
C TYR A 103 30.69 2.66 -14.89
N PRO A 104 31.72 2.75 -14.02
CA PRO A 104 32.95 1.98 -14.16
C PRO A 104 32.84 0.48 -13.80
N ARG A 105 31.70 0.01 -13.26
CA ARG A 105 31.49 -1.40 -12.86
C ARG A 105 30.06 -1.87 -13.17
N SER A 106 29.87 -3.19 -13.21
CA SER A 106 28.56 -3.85 -13.27
C SER A 106 27.79 -3.73 -11.96
N GLY A 107 26.48 -4.00 -11.98
CA GLY A 107 25.61 -3.90 -10.79
C GLY A 107 24.98 -2.52 -10.59
N VAL A 108 25.00 -1.69 -11.64
CA VAL A 108 24.38 -0.37 -11.67
C VAL A 108 22.89 -0.51 -11.97
N ARG A 109 22.05 0.16 -11.18
CA ARG A 109 20.60 0.24 -11.34
C ARG A 109 20.18 1.71 -11.34
N GLY A 110 19.12 2.03 -12.06
CA GLY A 110 18.61 3.39 -12.18
C GLY A 110 17.23 3.57 -11.54
N MET A 111 17.04 4.71 -10.89
CA MET A 111 15.76 5.25 -10.46
C MET A 111 15.62 6.69 -10.95
N MET A 112 14.46 7.05 -11.48
CA MET A 112 14.13 8.42 -11.86
C MET A 112 12.92 8.89 -11.07
N ILE A 113 13.03 10.05 -10.42
CA ILE A 113 11.99 10.65 -9.58
C ILE A 113 11.52 11.97 -10.18
N SER A 114 10.21 12.12 -10.36
CA SER A 114 9.57 13.33 -10.89
C SER A 114 8.61 13.96 -9.90
N SER A 115 8.51 15.29 -9.90
CA SER A 115 7.45 16.00 -9.18
C SER A 115 6.10 16.07 -9.93
N VAL A 116 6.09 15.72 -11.22
CA VAL A 116 4.89 15.83 -12.09
C VAL A 116 4.55 14.52 -12.82
N GLY A 117 5.50 13.60 -12.98
CA GLY A 117 5.27 12.29 -13.62
C GLY A 117 5.87 12.17 -15.02
N PHE A 118 5.45 11.13 -15.74
CA PHE A 118 6.14 10.61 -16.92
C PHE A 118 5.22 10.54 -18.15
N THR A 119 5.80 10.60 -19.34
CA THR A 119 5.05 10.28 -20.57
C THR A 119 4.84 8.77 -20.71
N GLN A 120 3.74 8.34 -21.36
CA GLN A 120 3.45 6.91 -21.59
C GLN A 120 4.55 6.17 -22.37
N GLN A 121 5.33 6.90 -23.17
CA GLN A 121 6.50 6.34 -23.86
C GLN A 121 7.61 6.00 -22.86
N VAL A 122 7.92 6.90 -21.92
CA VAL A 122 8.92 6.67 -20.86
C VAL A 122 8.52 5.52 -19.93
N ILE A 123 7.24 5.42 -19.55
CA ILE A 123 6.75 4.32 -18.71
C ILE A 123 6.98 2.94 -19.38
N ARG A 124 6.76 2.85 -20.69
CA ARG A 124 7.02 1.60 -21.45
C ARG A 124 8.50 1.29 -21.63
N LEU A 125 9.35 2.30 -21.77
CA LEU A 125 10.81 2.09 -21.86
C LEU A 125 11.39 1.68 -20.49
N ALA A 126 10.91 2.27 -19.39
CA ALA A 126 11.33 1.89 -18.05
C ALA A 126 11.03 0.42 -17.70
N GLN A 127 9.97 -0.15 -18.27
CA GLN A 127 9.68 -1.59 -18.19
C GLN A 127 10.75 -2.45 -18.88
N SER A 128 11.16 -2.11 -20.11
CA SER A 128 12.21 -2.87 -20.83
C SER A 128 13.59 -2.69 -20.22
N ASP A 129 13.88 -1.48 -19.75
CA ASP A 129 15.22 -1.06 -19.34
C ASP A 129 15.47 -1.35 -17.85
N ASN A 130 14.49 -1.90 -17.13
CA ASN A 130 14.47 -2.17 -15.68
C ASN A 130 14.85 -0.95 -14.82
N ILE A 131 14.25 0.20 -15.14
CA ILE A 131 14.43 1.46 -14.43
C ILE A 131 13.25 1.73 -13.51
N ALA A 132 13.51 2.06 -12.24
CA ALA A 132 12.47 2.53 -11.33
C ALA A 132 11.97 3.91 -11.75
N LEU A 133 10.65 4.09 -11.82
CA LEU A 133 10.04 5.41 -11.93
C LEU A 133 9.33 5.73 -10.62
N ALA A 134 9.51 6.95 -10.09
CA ALA A 134 8.78 7.42 -8.93
C ALA A 134 8.18 8.82 -9.14
N VAL A 135 6.99 9.05 -8.58
CA VAL A 135 6.37 10.39 -8.51
C VAL A 135 6.28 10.81 -7.05
N LEU A 136 6.72 12.03 -6.75
CA LEU A 136 6.79 12.60 -5.40
C LEU A 136 6.55 14.13 -5.44
N SER A 137 5.50 14.62 -4.79
CA SER A 137 5.21 16.06 -4.70
C SER A 137 6.31 16.85 -3.97
N GLU A 138 6.50 18.14 -4.32
CA GLU A 138 7.36 19.08 -3.55
C GLU A 138 6.90 19.20 -2.08
N GLU A 139 5.60 19.03 -1.83
CA GLU A 139 4.95 19.16 -0.51
C GLU A 139 4.72 17.79 0.17
N SER A 140 5.28 16.70 -0.37
CA SER A 140 5.09 15.36 0.20
C SER A 140 5.73 15.23 1.58
N ASN A 141 4.90 14.98 2.59
CA ASN A 141 5.38 14.69 3.95
C ASN A 141 6.14 13.36 4.03
N TRP A 142 5.91 12.44 3.08
CA TRP A 142 6.50 11.09 3.02
C TRP A 142 6.40 10.41 4.40
N GLU A 143 5.18 10.44 4.95
CA GLU A 143 4.78 9.71 6.15
C GLU A 143 4.41 8.28 5.75
N THR A 144 4.92 7.29 6.49
CA THR A 144 4.59 5.87 6.25
C THR A 144 3.23 5.55 6.90
N ILE A 145 2.18 6.11 6.31
CA ILE A 145 0.79 5.92 6.72
C ILE A 145 0.31 4.55 6.25
N ILE A 146 -0.36 3.80 7.14
CA ILE A 146 -1.16 2.64 6.72
C ILE A 146 -2.45 3.19 6.11
N TRP A 147 -2.48 3.21 4.78
CA TRP A 147 -3.64 3.63 4.00
C TRP A 147 -4.55 2.43 3.73
N ARG A 148 -5.85 2.58 4.00
CA ARG A 148 -6.86 1.67 3.44
C ARG A 148 -7.21 2.14 2.03
N GLN A 149 -6.51 1.59 1.05
CA GLN A 149 -6.71 1.91 -0.37
C GLN A 149 -7.82 1.03 -1.00
N ILE A 150 -8.43 1.48 -2.10
CA ILE A 150 -9.48 0.75 -2.84
C ILE A 150 -8.99 -0.64 -3.34
N ASN A 151 -9.88 -1.49 -3.87
CA ASN A 151 -9.54 -2.73 -4.58
C ASN A 151 -8.34 -2.57 -5.56
N ASN A 152 -7.52 -3.62 -5.67
CA ASN A 152 -6.27 -3.65 -6.47
C ASN A 152 -6.40 -3.14 -7.92
N PHE A 153 -7.55 -3.36 -8.58
CA PHE A 153 -7.76 -2.92 -9.96
C PHE A 153 -7.86 -1.39 -10.06
N ASP A 154 -8.73 -0.77 -9.27
CA ASP A 154 -8.91 0.69 -9.27
C ASP A 154 -7.65 1.40 -8.72
N GLN A 155 -6.95 0.79 -7.75
CA GLN A 155 -5.61 1.24 -7.34
C GLN A 155 -4.65 1.30 -8.52
N SER A 156 -4.59 0.26 -9.35
CA SER A 156 -3.66 0.23 -10.49
C SER A 156 -3.96 1.35 -11.49
N GLN A 157 -5.24 1.69 -11.69
CA GLN A 157 -5.65 2.82 -12.50
C GLN A 157 -5.27 4.17 -11.86
N PHE A 158 -5.57 4.38 -10.58
CA PHE A 158 -5.20 5.62 -9.89
C PHE A 158 -3.68 5.83 -9.86
N LYS A 159 -2.91 4.80 -9.46
CA LYS A 159 -1.45 4.85 -9.43
C LYS A 159 -0.87 5.07 -10.83
N HIS A 160 -1.53 4.57 -11.89
CA HIS A 160 -1.14 4.88 -13.27
C HIS A 160 -1.46 6.32 -13.66
N LYS A 161 -2.65 6.85 -13.31
CA LYS A 161 -3.04 8.26 -13.49
C LYS A 161 -2.07 9.23 -12.80
N VAL A 162 -1.61 8.91 -11.59
CA VAL A 162 -0.53 9.65 -10.90
C VAL A 162 0.80 9.51 -11.65
N LEU A 163 1.18 8.30 -12.06
CA LEU A 163 2.44 8.05 -12.79
C LEU A 163 2.50 8.83 -14.12
N VAL A 164 1.38 8.97 -14.82
CA VAL A 164 1.28 9.80 -16.04
C VAL A 164 1.07 11.29 -15.75
N GLY A 165 0.98 11.73 -14.50
CA GLY A 165 0.80 13.14 -14.14
C GLY A 165 -0.57 13.72 -14.52
N GLU A 166 -1.65 12.95 -14.28
CA GLU A 166 -3.03 13.44 -14.32
C GLU A 166 -3.54 13.81 -12.92
N PHE A 167 -2.96 13.22 -11.87
CA PHE A 167 -3.30 13.46 -10.45
C PHE A 167 -2.02 13.67 -9.63
N SER A 168 -2.13 14.44 -8.53
CA SER A 168 -1.08 14.64 -7.54
C SER A 168 -1.31 13.79 -6.29
N THR A 169 -0.24 13.50 -5.56
CA THR A 169 -0.26 12.69 -4.34
C THR A 169 0.76 13.21 -3.34
N ASP A 170 0.44 13.09 -2.06
CA ASP A 170 1.29 13.52 -0.95
C ASP A 170 2.25 12.41 -0.48
N TYR A 171 2.26 11.26 -1.16
CA TYR A 171 3.09 10.10 -0.86
C TYR A 171 3.75 9.51 -2.14
N PRO A 172 4.93 8.88 -2.05
CA PRO A 172 5.62 8.38 -3.24
C PRO A 172 4.89 7.21 -3.92
N ILE A 173 4.63 7.33 -5.23
CA ILE A 173 4.20 6.22 -6.10
C ILE A 173 5.42 5.70 -6.87
N VAL A 174 5.75 4.41 -6.74
CA VAL A 174 6.87 3.76 -7.42
C VAL A 174 6.38 2.68 -8.39
N TYR A 175 6.97 2.65 -9.58
CA TYR A 175 6.72 1.68 -10.63
C TYR A 175 8.00 0.97 -11.06
N TRP A 176 7.99 -0.37 -11.07
CA TRP A 176 9.12 -1.24 -11.39
C TRP A 176 8.63 -2.59 -11.91
N GLY A 177 9.31 -3.17 -12.92
CA GLY A 177 9.04 -4.55 -13.35
C GLY A 177 7.56 -4.83 -13.68
N SER A 178 6.91 -3.88 -14.36
CA SER A 178 5.47 -3.87 -14.67
C SER A 178 4.49 -3.76 -13.49
N SER A 179 4.97 -3.57 -12.25
CA SER A 179 4.14 -3.48 -11.04
C SER A 179 4.32 -2.16 -10.29
N PHE A 180 3.29 -1.74 -9.55
CA PHE A 180 3.46 -0.73 -8.51
C PHE A 180 4.01 -1.40 -7.25
N ILE A 181 5.05 -0.80 -6.67
CA ILE A 181 5.73 -1.28 -5.46
C ILE A 181 5.94 -0.12 -4.49
N THR A 182 6.40 -0.40 -3.26
CA THR A 182 6.85 0.66 -2.35
C THR A 182 8.29 1.08 -2.68
N ILE A 183 8.73 2.27 -2.23
CA ILE A 183 10.18 2.61 -2.22
C ILE A 183 10.95 1.52 -1.46
N SER A 184 10.34 0.95 -0.42
CA SER A 184 10.96 -0.08 0.40
C SER A 184 11.25 -1.37 -0.38
N ASP A 185 10.25 -1.90 -1.08
CA ASP A 185 10.41 -3.06 -1.96
C ASP A 185 11.45 -2.77 -3.06
N LEU A 186 11.48 -1.54 -3.60
CA LEU A 186 12.45 -1.13 -4.61
C LEU A 186 13.89 -1.20 -4.10
N LEU A 187 14.14 -0.65 -2.91
CA LEU A 187 15.47 -0.68 -2.28
C LEU A 187 15.90 -2.15 -2.05
N GLN A 188 14.99 -2.98 -1.54
CA GLN A 188 15.24 -4.41 -1.35
C GLN A 188 15.58 -5.13 -2.67
N GLU A 189 14.81 -4.91 -3.74
CA GLU A 189 15.08 -5.45 -5.08
C GLU A 189 16.44 -4.98 -5.62
N CYS A 190 16.83 -3.74 -5.34
CA CYS A 190 18.15 -3.18 -5.69
C CYS A 190 19.31 -3.75 -4.87
N GLY A 191 19.06 -4.70 -3.97
CA GLY A 191 20.07 -5.30 -3.09
C GLY A 191 20.49 -4.38 -1.94
N ILE A 192 19.70 -3.34 -1.63
CA ILE A 192 19.81 -2.50 -0.43
C ILE A 192 18.86 -3.13 0.61
N PRO A 193 19.35 -4.01 1.50
CA PRO A 193 18.46 -4.84 2.31
C PRO A 193 17.93 -4.00 3.48
N MET A 194 16.62 -4.05 3.71
CA MET A 194 15.92 -3.08 4.56
C MET A 194 15.68 -3.48 6.01
N SER A 195 15.33 -2.46 6.79
CA SER A 195 14.96 -2.47 8.21
C SER A 195 13.95 -1.36 8.58
N LYS A 196 13.08 -1.50 9.59
CA LYS A 196 12.59 -2.72 10.24
C LYS A 196 11.22 -3.10 9.68
N ALA A 197 11.13 -4.21 8.95
CA ALA A 197 9.82 -4.78 8.61
C ALA A 197 9.16 -5.30 9.88
N LEU A 198 8.28 -4.48 10.46
CA LEU A 198 7.34 -4.79 11.53
C LEU A 198 6.91 -6.26 11.42
N TYR A 199 7.25 -7.11 12.40
CA TYR A 199 6.79 -8.50 12.38
C TYR A 199 5.42 -8.59 13.03
N VAL A 200 4.37 -8.45 12.22
CA VAL A 200 3.02 -8.85 12.65
C VAL A 200 2.91 -10.37 12.47
N PRO A 201 2.68 -11.15 13.55
CA PRO A 201 2.49 -12.59 13.44
C PRO A 201 1.24 -12.90 12.61
N PHE A 202 1.21 -14.05 11.94
CA PHE A 202 -0.06 -14.54 11.42
C PHE A 202 -0.98 -14.88 12.60
N MET A 203 -2.28 -14.71 12.39
CA MET A 203 -3.34 -15.00 13.33
C MET A 203 -4.42 -15.68 12.51
N GLU A 204 -4.87 -16.84 12.96
CA GLU A 204 -5.91 -17.59 12.28
C GLU A 204 -7.27 -16.89 12.43
N ASP A 205 -8.18 -17.12 11.48
CA ASP A 205 -9.53 -16.55 11.48
C ASP A 205 -10.26 -16.76 12.82
N ASP A 206 -10.08 -17.93 13.44
CA ASP A 206 -10.64 -18.30 14.75
C ASP A 206 -10.06 -17.47 15.91
N GLU A 207 -8.79 -17.08 15.85
CA GLU A 207 -8.15 -16.24 16.86
C GLU A 207 -8.66 -14.79 16.77
N ILE A 208 -8.80 -14.28 15.55
CA ILE A 208 -9.37 -12.96 15.28
C ILE A 208 -10.86 -12.95 15.71
N CYS A 209 -11.60 -14.02 15.41
CA CYS A 209 -12.99 -14.15 15.85
C CYS A 209 -13.12 -14.12 17.39
N LYS A 210 -12.28 -14.86 18.13
CA LYS A 210 -12.29 -14.86 19.61
C LYS A 210 -12.00 -13.47 20.18
N LYS A 211 -11.07 -12.71 19.59
CA LYS A 211 -10.80 -11.31 19.98
C LYS A 211 -12.03 -10.42 19.75
N VAL A 212 -12.68 -10.55 18.59
CA VAL A 212 -13.91 -9.82 18.26
C VAL A 212 -15.06 -10.20 19.21
N ASP A 213 -15.29 -11.49 19.47
CA ASP A 213 -16.36 -11.96 20.36
C ASP A 213 -16.20 -11.42 21.80
N GLY A 214 -14.94 -11.27 22.28
CA GLY A 214 -14.64 -10.58 23.53
C GLY A 214 -15.07 -9.11 23.52
N ILE A 215 -14.68 -8.35 22.52
CA ILE A 215 -15.09 -6.93 22.35
C ILE A 215 -16.62 -6.82 22.26
N LEU A 216 -17.27 -7.72 21.50
CA LEU A 216 -18.72 -7.74 21.32
C LEU A 216 -19.47 -8.11 22.60
N HIS A 217 -18.88 -8.90 23.50
CA HIS A 217 -19.42 -9.09 24.85
C HIS A 217 -19.48 -7.75 25.58
N ASP A 218 -18.37 -7.01 25.60
CA ASP A 218 -18.24 -5.75 26.33
C ASP A 218 -19.13 -4.63 25.76
N THR A 219 -19.34 -4.57 24.45
CA THR A 219 -20.29 -3.61 23.82
C THR A 219 -21.71 -3.70 24.36
N ARG A 220 -22.15 -4.87 24.88
CA ARG A 220 -23.52 -5.06 25.39
C ARG A 220 -23.82 -4.22 26.64
N HIS A 221 -22.78 -3.82 27.39
CA HIS A 221 -22.92 -2.97 28.56
C HIS A 221 -23.11 -1.48 28.20
N LEU A 222 -22.76 -1.08 26.97
CA LEU A 222 -22.97 0.27 26.45
C LEU A 222 -24.34 0.34 25.73
N ILE A 223 -25.35 0.91 26.39
CA ILE A 223 -26.74 0.92 25.85
C ILE A 223 -27.05 2.20 25.05
N LYS A 224 -26.29 3.29 25.23
CA LYS A 224 -26.64 4.64 24.71
C LYS A 224 -26.12 4.98 23.31
N GLU A 225 -25.17 4.22 22.77
CA GLU A 225 -24.49 4.52 21.50
C GLU A 225 -24.88 3.56 20.38
N ASN A 226 -24.78 3.99 19.13
CA ASN A 226 -24.95 3.12 17.97
C ASN A 226 -23.85 2.02 17.96
N PHE A 227 -24.05 0.94 17.20
CA PHE A 227 -23.15 -0.22 17.25
C PHE A 227 -21.68 0.11 16.93
N ILE A 228 -21.42 0.89 15.88
CA ILE A 228 -20.06 1.25 15.47
C ILE A 228 -19.40 2.19 16.49
N ASN A 229 -20.12 3.19 17.00
CA ASN A 229 -19.62 4.10 18.02
C ASN A 229 -19.21 3.34 19.28
N ARG A 230 -20.00 2.34 19.73
CA ARG A 230 -19.62 1.49 20.88
C ARG A 230 -18.33 0.72 20.64
N CYS A 231 -18.14 0.20 19.43
CA CYS A 231 -16.91 -0.50 19.07
C CYS A 231 -15.73 0.47 19.07
N PHE A 232 -15.90 1.68 18.54
CA PHE A 232 -14.89 2.74 18.58
C PHE A 232 -14.52 3.13 20.02
N SER A 233 -15.52 3.42 20.86
CA SER A 233 -15.35 3.80 22.28
C SER A 233 -14.62 2.73 23.12
N LEU A 234 -14.69 1.45 22.75
CA LEU A 234 -13.99 0.36 23.43
C LEU A 234 -12.59 0.05 22.86
N ILE A 235 -12.47 0.01 21.53
CA ILE A 235 -11.23 -0.38 20.85
C ILE A 235 -10.22 0.78 20.80
N ALA A 236 -10.73 1.99 20.59
CA ALA A 236 -9.92 3.18 20.29
C ALA A 236 -10.26 4.38 21.20
N PRO A 237 -10.40 4.21 22.54
CA PRO A 237 -10.86 5.26 23.45
C PRO A 237 -9.97 6.51 23.48
N ASN A 238 -8.68 6.36 23.15
CA ASN A 238 -7.71 7.45 23.10
C ASN A 238 -7.57 8.08 21.70
N TYR A 239 -8.26 7.55 20.69
CA TYR A 239 -8.19 8.07 19.32
C TYR A 239 -9.22 9.18 19.10
N LYS A 240 -8.89 10.12 18.22
CA LYS A 240 -9.82 11.08 17.62
C LYS A 240 -10.40 10.48 16.34
N PHE A 241 -11.63 10.85 16.01
CA PHE A 241 -12.36 10.30 14.87
C PHE A 241 -12.93 11.41 14.01
N ASN A 242 -12.51 11.47 12.74
CA ASN A 242 -12.85 12.56 11.82
C ASN A 242 -13.42 12.01 10.50
N PHE A 243 -14.45 12.67 9.98
CA PHE A 243 -14.86 12.55 8.58
C PHE A 243 -14.30 13.72 7.78
N VAL A 244 -13.56 13.44 6.71
CA VAL A 244 -12.94 14.44 5.84
C VAL A 244 -13.13 14.00 4.39
N GLU A 245 -13.27 14.93 3.46
CA GLU A 245 -13.26 14.60 2.03
C GLU A 245 -11.82 14.22 1.63
N MET A 246 -11.61 13.00 1.13
CA MET A 246 -10.28 12.49 0.75
C MET A 246 -10.22 12.18 -0.74
N GLN A 247 -9.01 12.02 -1.29
CA GLN A 247 -8.81 11.59 -2.67
C GLN A 247 -9.57 10.27 -2.97
N GLU A 248 -10.01 10.08 -4.23
CA GLU A 248 -10.87 8.96 -4.63
C GLU A 248 -10.33 7.58 -4.24
N ASP A 249 -9.00 7.39 -4.20
CA ASP A 249 -8.35 6.11 -3.90
C ASP A 249 -8.26 5.75 -2.41
N CYS A 250 -8.51 6.73 -1.53
CA CYS A 250 -8.36 6.60 -0.09
C CYS A 250 -9.72 6.42 0.59
N LEU A 251 -9.94 5.25 1.19
CA LEU A 251 -11.16 4.95 1.95
C LEU A 251 -11.07 5.48 3.39
N GLY A 252 -9.89 5.39 3.99
CA GLY A 252 -9.60 5.83 5.34
C GLY A 252 -8.10 5.75 5.67
N LYS A 253 -7.74 6.38 6.80
CA LYS A 253 -6.40 6.41 7.40
C LYS A 253 -6.51 6.11 8.89
N CYS A 254 -5.65 5.24 9.41
CA CYS A 254 -5.33 5.15 10.82
C CYS A 254 -3.93 5.73 11.09
N ASP A 255 -3.86 6.72 11.99
CA ASP A 255 -2.62 7.29 12.52
C ASP A 255 -2.41 6.79 13.95
N PHE A 256 -1.52 5.81 14.12
CA PHE A 256 -1.17 5.24 15.43
C PHE A 256 -0.38 6.20 16.32
N LYS A 257 0.23 7.24 15.74
CA LYS A 257 1.12 8.15 16.46
C LYS A 257 0.36 9.35 17.02
N GLU A 258 -0.44 9.99 16.19
CA GLU A 258 -1.27 11.13 16.59
C GLU A 258 -2.61 10.67 17.21
N HIS A 259 -2.85 9.36 17.25
CA HIS A 259 -4.09 8.71 17.66
C HIS A 259 -5.29 9.27 16.90
N ILE A 260 -5.27 9.21 15.56
CA ILE A 260 -6.34 9.75 14.70
C ILE A 260 -6.83 8.69 13.70
N ILE A 261 -8.14 8.47 13.67
CA ILE A 261 -8.82 7.78 12.56
C ILE A 261 -9.49 8.83 11.67
N THR A 262 -9.22 8.76 10.37
CA THR A 262 -9.88 9.60 9.35
C THR A 262 -10.61 8.72 8.35
N ILE A 263 -11.88 9.00 8.10
CA ILE A 263 -12.72 8.27 7.13
C ILE A 263 -13.13 9.21 6.00
N ASN A 264 -13.09 8.73 4.76
CA ASN A 264 -13.51 9.52 3.61
C ASN A 264 -15.03 9.76 3.64
N SER A 265 -15.43 11.03 3.79
CA SER A 265 -16.83 11.47 3.90
C SER A 265 -17.64 11.23 2.63
N ALA A 266 -16.99 11.11 1.46
CA ALA A 266 -17.65 10.84 0.17
C ALA A 266 -18.16 9.40 0.03
N LEU A 267 -17.78 8.49 0.94
CA LEU A 267 -18.26 7.10 0.94
C LEU A 267 -19.71 6.99 1.39
N ASN A 268 -20.45 6.04 0.82
CA ASN A 268 -21.76 5.65 1.35
C ASN A 268 -21.65 4.97 2.72
N GLU A 269 -22.74 4.95 3.49
CA GLU A 269 -22.80 4.44 4.87
C GLU A 269 -22.24 3.01 5.01
N HIS A 270 -22.60 2.09 4.10
CA HIS A 270 -22.08 0.72 4.12
C HIS A 270 -20.55 0.65 3.97
N ARG A 271 -19.98 1.49 3.10
CA ARG A 271 -18.52 1.59 2.91
C ARG A 271 -17.86 2.29 4.10
N GLN A 272 -18.46 3.33 4.66
CA GLN A 272 -17.99 3.99 5.88
C GLN A 272 -17.94 2.98 7.05
N ASN A 273 -19.02 2.25 7.32
CA ASN A 273 -19.10 1.23 8.38
C ASN A 273 -17.98 0.19 8.24
N PHE A 274 -17.73 -0.31 7.02
CA PHE A 274 -16.65 -1.26 6.78
C PHE A 274 -15.26 -0.63 6.97
N THR A 275 -15.02 0.59 6.47
CA THR A 275 -13.75 1.29 6.72
C THR A 275 -13.52 1.47 8.22
N ILE A 276 -14.51 1.96 8.97
CA ILE A 276 -14.39 2.14 10.42
C ILE A 276 -14.04 0.80 11.11
N ALA A 277 -14.77 -0.27 10.81
CA ALA A 277 -14.50 -1.59 11.37
C ALA A 277 -13.11 -2.14 10.98
N HIS A 278 -12.57 -1.74 9.82
CA HIS A 278 -11.23 -2.08 9.35
C HIS A 278 -10.14 -1.29 10.08
N GLU A 279 -10.28 0.04 10.22
CA GLU A 279 -9.33 0.86 11.01
C GLU A 279 -9.34 0.43 12.49
N LEU A 280 -10.51 0.09 13.05
CA LEU A 280 -10.61 -0.49 14.38
C LEU A 280 -9.95 -1.88 14.46
N GLY A 281 -9.94 -2.65 13.38
CA GLY A 281 -9.17 -3.89 13.29
C GLY A 281 -7.67 -3.64 13.34
N HIS A 282 -7.18 -2.63 12.63
CA HIS A 282 -5.78 -2.20 12.71
C HIS A 282 -5.38 -1.80 14.13
N ILE A 283 -6.24 -1.08 14.86
CA ILE A 283 -5.99 -0.73 16.27
C ILE A 283 -6.02 -1.99 17.15
N ALA A 284 -7.14 -2.74 17.18
CA ALA A 284 -7.32 -3.89 18.06
C ALA A 284 -6.30 -5.02 17.85
N LEU A 285 -5.75 -5.16 16.64
CA LEU A 285 -4.83 -6.24 16.29
C LEU A 285 -3.37 -5.81 16.25
N HIS A 286 -3.07 -4.56 15.88
CA HIS A 286 -1.71 -4.14 15.53
C HIS A 286 -1.18 -2.93 16.31
N SER A 287 -2.02 -2.13 16.99
CA SER A 287 -1.56 -0.89 17.66
C SER A 287 -0.40 -1.16 18.61
N SER A 288 -0.54 -2.12 19.51
CA SER A 288 0.52 -2.49 20.47
C SER A 288 1.83 -2.92 19.80
N ILE A 289 1.81 -3.49 18.58
CA ILE A 289 3.04 -3.88 17.87
C ILE A 289 3.71 -2.64 17.26
N VAL A 290 2.89 -1.72 16.73
CA VAL A 290 3.36 -0.45 16.12
C VAL A 290 3.82 0.55 17.19
N GLU A 291 3.05 0.75 18.26
CA GLU A 291 3.33 1.66 19.38
C GLU A 291 4.55 1.22 20.20
N ASN A 292 4.75 -0.10 20.41
CA ASN A 292 5.98 -0.60 21.04
C ASN A 292 7.22 -0.37 20.14
N LEU A 293 7.06 -0.35 18.83
CA LEU A 293 8.17 -0.06 17.91
C LEU A 293 8.50 1.45 17.91
N LEU A 294 7.48 2.31 17.79
CA LEU A 294 7.61 3.77 17.90
C LEU A 294 8.25 4.21 19.22
N SER A 295 7.88 3.60 20.36
CA SER A 295 8.43 3.96 21.68
C SER A 295 9.83 3.42 21.97
N ILE A 296 10.34 2.47 21.18
CA ILE A 296 11.75 2.06 21.19
C ILE A 296 12.60 3.04 20.36
N GLU A 297 12.03 3.55 19.26
CA GLU A 297 12.66 4.52 18.33
C GLU A 297 12.75 5.96 18.91
N ASP A 298 12.02 6.28 19.99
CA ASP A 298 12.03 7.60 20.65
C ASP A 298 13.36 7.97 21.38
N ARG A 299 14.41 7.14 21.28
CA ARG A 299 15.78 7.49 21.72
C ARG A 299 16.55 8.24 20.61
N GLU A 300 16.21 9.52 20.48
CA GLU A 300 16.89 10.53 19.65
C GLU A 300 17.01 10.18 18.14
N SER A 301 16.01 10.65 17.39
CA SER A 301 16.08 11.00 15.95
C SER A 301 15.68 10.01 14.85
N ASP A 302 14.75 9.07 15.09
CA ASP A 302 14.06 8.35 14.01
C ASP A 302 12.55 8.59 13.99
N LYS A 303 11.97 8.77 12.80
CA LYS A 303 10.58 9.25 12.61
C LYS A 303 9.73 8.44 11.63
N ASN A 304 10.24 7.37 11.02
CA ASN A 304 9.53 6.63 9.97
C ASN A 304 9.73 5.11 10.09
N THR A 305 8.90 4.45 10.88
CA THR A 305 8.81 2.98 10.92
C THR A 305 8.33 2.42 9.57
N ILE A 306 9.10 1.52 8.95
CA ILE A 306 8.85 1.05 7.58
C ILE A 306 8.18 -0.33 7.56
N ILE A 307 6.93 -0.42 7.08
CA ILE A 307 6.21 -1.70 6.98
C ILE A 307 6.48 -2.36 5.62
N GLY A 308 7.14 -3.52 5.61
CA GLY A 308 7.39 -4.29 4.39
C GLY A 308 6.10 -4.91 3.81
N LYS A 309 6.06 -5.10 2.48
CA LYS A 309 4.87 -5.54 1.72
C LYS A 309 4.20 -6.81 2.24
N SER A 310 4.97 -7.80 2.69
CA SER A 310 4.43 -9.03 3.28
C SER A 310 3.75 -8.82 4.64
N THR A 311 4.25 -7.88 5.44
CA THR A 311 3.60 -7.48 6.70
C THR A 311 2.37 -6.65 6.41
N TYR A 312 2.46 -5.63 5.55
CA TYR A 312 1.33 -4.78 5.19
C TYR A 312 0.16 -5.62 4.64
N GLY A 313 0.43 -6.53 3.69
CA GLY A 313 -0.59 -7.44 3.16
C GLY A 313 -1.19 -8.38 4.22
N ARG A 314 -0.43 -8.76 5.26
CA ARG A 314 -0.93 -9.55 6.39
C ARG A 314 -1.81 -8.71 7.31
N MET A 315 -1.40 -7.48 7.64
CA MET A 315 -2.19 -6.55 8.45
C MET A 315 -3.52 -6.22 7.77
N GLU A 316 -3.47 -5.89 6.48
CA GLU A 316 -4.67 -5.67 5.65
C GLU A 316 -5.58 -6.90 5.64
N TYR A 317 -5.03 -8.11 5.47
CA TYR A 317 -5.81 -9.34 5.55
C TYR A 317 -6.50 -9.48 6.91
N GLN A 318 -5.73 -9.36 8.01
CA GLN A 318 -6.23 -9.52 9.39
C GLN A 318 -7.26 -8.45 9.77
N ALA A 319 -7.06 -7.19 9.37
CA ALA A 319 -8.02 -6.10 9.56
C ALA A 319 -9.32 -6.33 8.75
N ASN A 320 -9.23 -6.85 7.51
CA ASN A 320 -10.40 -7.24 6.72
C ASN A 320 -11.11 -8.51 7.25
N ILE A 321 -10.43 -9.36 8.03
CA ILE A 321 -11.05 -10.47 8.77
C ILE A 321 -11.78 -9.91 10.00
N PHE A 322 -11.10 -9.07 10.78
CA PHE A 322 -11.65 -8.40 11.96
C PHE A 322 -12.92 -7.61 11.65
N ALA A 323 -12.88 -6.73 10.63
CA ALA A 323 -14.04 -5.96 10.18
C ALA A 323 -15.23 -6.84 9.81
N SER A 324 -14.96 -7.99 9.16
CA SER A 324 -15.97 -8.95 8.74
C SER A 324 -16.63 -9.66 9.92
N TYR A 325 -15.89 -10.03 10.97
CA TYR A 325 -16.45 -10.59 12.20
C TYR A 325 -17.14 -9.53 13.07
N LEU A 326 -16.60 -8.31 13.15
CA LEU A 326 -17.19 -7.23 13.94
C LEU A 326 -18.57 -6.83 13.40
N LEU A 327 -18.70 -6.68 12.09
CA LEU A 327 -19.95 -6.28 11.43
C LEU A 327 -20.92 -7.45 11.21
N MET A 328 -20.41 -8.69 11.04
CA MET A 328 -21.23 -9.90 10.89
C MET A 328 -20.79 -11.00 11.87
N PRO A 329 -21.10 -10.86 13.18
CA PRO A 329 -20.68 -11.80 14.21
C PRO A 329 -21.30 -13.18 14.02
N ASN A 330 -20.59 -14.24 14.42
CA ASN A 330 -20.98 -15.63 14.13
C ASN A 330 -22.45 -15.95 14.47
N ILE A 331 -22.87 -15.75 15.72
CA ILE A 331 -24.22 -16.11 16.19
C ILE A 331 -25.34 -15.43 15.37
N PRO A 332 -25.42 -14.08 15.28
CA PRO A 332 -26.46 -13.44 14.48
C PRO A 332 -26.33 -13.71 12.97
N PHE A 333 -25.11 -13.85 12.45
CA PHE A 333 -24.88 -14.14 11.03
C PHE A 333 -25.43 -15.52 10.64
N TYR A 334 -25.00 -16.60 11.31
CA TYR A 334 -25.51 -17.94 11.03
C TYR A 334 -27.01 -18.07 11.31
N SER A 335 -27.53 -17.37 12.33
CA SER A 335 -28.97 -17.35 12.60
C SER A 335 -29.79 -16.71 11.47
N GLU A 336 -29.34 -15.60 10.88
CA GLU A 336 -30.05 -14.98 9.77
C GLU A 336 -29.87 -15.80 8.47
N VAL A 337 -28.67 -16.35 8.20
CA VAL A 337 -28.48 -17.26 7.05
C VAL A 337 -29.42 -18.47 7.13
N ALA A 338 -29.49 -19.14 8.28
CA ALA A 338 -30.35 -20.32 8.46
C ALA A 338 -31.83 -19.99 8.21
N LYS A 339 -32.29 -18.83 8.70
CA LYS A 339 -33.64 -18.31 8.44
C LYS A 339 -33.87 -18.06 6.95
N LEU A 340 -32.97 -17.33 6.29
CA LEU A 340 -33.09 -17.03 4.85
C LEU A 340 -33.06 -18.31 4.00
N PHE A 341 -32.23 -19.29 4.36
CA PHE A 341 -32.16 -20.57 3.66
C PHE A 341 -33.45 -21.39 3.78
N ASP A 342 -34.14 -21.37 4.93
CA ASP A 342 -35.45 -22.03 5.03
C ASP A 342 -36.56 -21.24 4.31
N GLU A 343 -36.57 -19.91 4.46
CA GLU A 343 -37.53 -19.00 3.80
C GLU A 343 -37.50 -19.14 2.27
N TYR A 344 -36.31 -19.14 1.67
CA TYR A 344 -36.12 -19.32 0.23
C TYR A 344 -35.93 -20.79 -0.21
N ARG A 345 -36.05 -21.75 0.73
CA ARG A 345 -35.97 -23.21 0.50
C ARG A 345 -34.65 -23.69 -0.12
N ILE A 346 -33.54 -23.03 0.25
CA ILE A 346 -32.16 -23.35 -0.17
C ILE A 346 -31.68 -24.59 0.60
N ARG A 347 -32.04 -25.78 0.10
CA ARG A 347 -31.74 -27.09 0.75
C ARG A 347 -30.31 -27.59 0.53
N THR A 348 -29.53 -26.91 -0.33
CA THR A 348 -28.11 -27.18 -0.57
C THR A 348 -27.20 -26.89 0.62
N GLY A 349 -27.67 -26.09 1.59
CA GLY A 349 -26.86 -25.60 2.71
C GLY A 349 -25.76 -24.61 2.30
N ARG A 350 -25.70 -24.22 1.02
CA ARG A 350 -24.73 -23.28 0.44
C ARG A 350 -25.33 -22.58 -0.77
N LEU A 351 -24.92 -21.35 -0.99
CA LEU A 351 -25.11 -20.65 -2.26
C LEU A 351 -24.07 -21.12 -3.28
N TYR A 352 -24.49 -21.24 -4.53
CA TYR A 352 -23.61 -21.43 -5.68
C TYR A 352 -23.64 -20.16 -6.53
N HIS A 353 -22.49 -19.73 -7.02
CA HIS A 353 -22.35 -18.60 -7.92
C HIS A 353 -21.90 -19.12 -9.29
N ASP A 354 -22.88 -19.28 -10.16
CA ASP A 354 -22.72 -19.69 -11.55
C ASP A 354 -23.79 -18.99 -12.42
N TYR A 355 -23.90 -19.37 -13.69
CA TYR A 355 -24.86 -18.79 -14.63
C TYR A 355 -26.28 -19.39 -14.53
N GLN A 356 -26.59 -20.26 -13.57
CA GLN A 356 -27.94 -20.81 -13.42
C GLN A 356 -28.88 -19.72 -12.84
N PRO A 357 -30.04 -19.42 -13.45
CA PRO A 357 -30.91 -18.33 -12.99
C PRO A 357 -31.41 -18.48 -11.54
N CYS A 358 -31.55 -19.72 -11.04
CA CYS A 358 -31.87 -19.98 -9.63
C CYS A 358 -30.72 -19.55 -8.71
N ASN A 359 -29.49 -19.91 -9.05
CA ASN A 359 -28.29 -19.64 -8.25
C ASN A 359 -27.97 -18.13 -8.21
N ILE A 360 -28.13 -17.42 -9.33
CA ILE A 360 -28.03 -15.96 -9.39
C ILE A 360 -29.10 -15.31 -8.50
N ARG A 361 -30.36 -15.78 -8.58
CA ARG A 361 -31.46 -15.26 -7.77
C ARG A 361 -31.22 -15.48 -6.28
N ASP A 362 -30.88 -16.70 -5.89
CA ASP A 362 -30.68 -17.08 -4.49
C ASP A 362 -29.46 -16.35 -3.90
N CYS A 363 -28.38 -16.19 -4.68
CA CYS A 363 -27.27 -15.29 -4.33
C CYS A 363 -27.76 -13.87 -4.04
N ASN A 364 -28.36 -13.19 -5.04
CA ASN A 364 -28.76 -11.78 -4.93
C ASN A 364 -29.76 -11.51 -3.80
N ILE A 365 -30.71 -12.43 -3.57
CA ILE A 365 -31.71 -12.30 -2.50
C ILE A 365 -31.04 -12.43 -1.12
N VAL A 366 -30.20 -13.47 -0.92
CA VAL A 366 -29.55 -13.70 0.38
C VAL A 366 -28.48 -12.63 0.66
N THR A 367 -27.67 -12.23 -0.33
CA THR A 367 -26.68 -11.17 -0.16
C THR A 367 -27.33 -9.81 0.11
N GLY A 368 -28.42 -9.49 -0.59
CA GLY A 368 -29.20 -8.27 -0.36
C GLY A 368 -29.85 -8.23 1.03
N ALA A 369 -30.46 -9.33 1.48
CA ALA A 369 -31.10 -9.41 2.79
C ALA A 369 -30.06 -9.29 3.94
N LEU A 370 -28.93 -9.98 3.84
CA LEU A 370 -27.84 -9.88 4.83
C LEU A 370 -27.18 -8.49 4.81
N SER A 371 -27.00 -7.90 3.61
CA SER A 371 -26.46 -6.54 3.45
C SER A 371 -27.32 -5.51 4.19
N ALA A 372 -28.64 -5.57 4.01
CA ALA A 372 -29.59 -4.74 4.74
C ALA A 372 -29.60 -5.03 6.26
N LYS A 373 -29.52 -6.31 6.66
CA LYS A 373 -29.53 -6.73 8.07
C LYS A 373 -28.33 -6.21 8.87
N PHE A 374 -27.13 -6.25 8.27
CA PHE A 374 -25.86 -5.92 8.92
C PHE A 374 -25.32 -4.54 8.55
N ASN A 375 -26.02 -3.79 7.69
CA ASN A 375 -25.64 -2.45 7.22
C ASN A 375 -24.24 -2.40 6.54
N VAL A 376 -23.97 -3.40 5.71
CA VAL A 376 -22.72 -3.60 4.96
C VAL A 376 -23.00 -3.81 3.47
N SER A 377 -21.99 -3.69 2.61
CA SER A 377 -22.18 -3.92 1.17
C SER A 377 -22.35 -5.42 0.85
N GLN A 378 -22.95 -5.73 -0.30
CA GLN A 378 -23.15 -7.13 -0.70
C GLN A 378 -21.83 -7.88 -0.93
N GLU A 379 -20.78 -7.20 -1.38
CA GLU A 379 -19.44 -7.76 -1.55
C GLU A 379 -18.85 -8.20 -0.20
N ALA A 380 -19.04 -7.40 0.86
CA ALA A 380 -18.65 -7.76 2.21
C ALA A 380 -19.39 -9.02 2.72
N VAL A 381 -20.69 -9.14 2.41
CA VAL A 381 -21.47 -10.35 2.69
C VAL A 381 -20.93 -11.56 1.94
N VAL A 382 -20.63 -11.43 0.63
CA VAL A 382 -20.07 -12.53 -0.17
C VAL A 382 -18.74 -13.00 0.41
N VAL A 383 -17.84 -12.09 0.79
CA VAL A 383 -16.58 -12.42 1.46
C VAL A 383 -16.83 -13.16 2.78
N ARG A 384 -17.80 -12.72 3.59
CA ARG A 384 -18.18 -13.39 4.85
C ARG A 384 -18.76 -14.79 4.63
N MET A 385 -19.63 -14.95 3.63
CA MET A 385 -20.25 -16.24 3.26
C MET A 385 -19.23 -17.24 2.72
N LYS A 386 -18.25 -16.79 1.91
CA LYS A 386 -17.13 -17.63 1.44
C LYS A 386 -16.31 -18.14 2.63
N ARG A 387 -15.90 -17.26 3.56
CA ARG A 387 -15.17 -17.63 4.80
C ARG A 387 -15.95 -18.62 5.67
N ALA A 388 -17.27 -18.50 5.71
CA ALA A 388 -18.15 -19.44 6.41
C ALA A 388 -18.39 -20.78 5.67
N ASN A 389 -17.78 -21.01 4.50
CA ASN A 389 -18.03 -22.15 3.61
C ASN A 389 -19.50 -22.30 3.16
N LEU A 390 -20.22 -21.17 3.08
CA LEU A 390 -21.63 -21.04 2.71
C LEU A 390 -21.84 -20.51 1.28
N TYR A 391 -20.76 -20.18 0.56
CA TYR A 391 -20.80 -19.65 -0.81
C TYR A 391 -19.69 -20.28 -1.65
N ILE A 392 -20.05 -20.91 -2.76
CA ILE A 392 -19.15 -21.59 -3.69
C ILE A 392 -19.19 -20.86 -5.03
N GLU A 393 -18.03 -20.49 -5.58
CA GLU A 393 -17.93 -20.04 -6.96
C GLU A 393 -17.81 -21.25 -7.89
N GLY A 394 -18.66 -21.31 -8.93
CA GLY A 394 -18.58 -22.34 -9.95
C GLY A 394 -17.39 -22.09 -10.90
N ASP A 395 -16.78 -23.16 -11.41
CA ASP A 395 -15.61 -23.12 -12.29
C ASP A 395 -15.79 -22.19 -13.51
N SER A 396 -17.04 -22.04 -13.97
CA SER A 396 -17.40 -21.19 -15.10
C SER A 396 -17.28 -19.68 -14.84
N CYS A 397 -17.22 -19.24 -13.58
CA CYS A 397 -17.15 -17.82 -13.20
C CYS A 397 -15.72 -17.31 -12.95
N ASN A 398 -14.70 -18.13 -13.19
CA ASN A 398 -13.31 -17.69 -13.14
C ASN A 398 -12.99 -16.78 -14.35
N PRO A 399 -12.48 -15.54 -14.18
CA PRO A 399 -12.18 -14.62 -15.28
C PRO A 399 -11.22 -15.20 -16.34
N LEU A 400 -10.31 -16.11 -15.94
CA LEU A 400 -9.44 -16.84 -16.86
C LEU A 400 -10.25 -17.75 -17.79
N HIS A 401 -11.33 -18.35 -17.29
CA HIS A 401 -12.18 -19.26 -18.06
C HIS A 401 -13.15 -18.50 -18.99
N GLU A 402 -13.56 -17.27 -18.63
CA GLU A 402 -14.23 -16.34 -19.55
C GLU A 402 -13.29 -15.90 -20.69
N TYR A 403 -12.02 -15.58 -20.39
CA TYR A 403 -11.04 -15.19 -21.40
C TYR A 403 -10.77 -16.32 -22.41
N VAL A 404 -10.61 -17.56 -21.92
CA VAL A 404 -10.46 -18.75 -22.78
C VAL A 404 -11.72 -19.01 -23.60
N ARG A 405 -12.93 -18.91 -23.02
CA ARG A 405 -14.19 -19.09 -23.77
C ARG A 405 -14.42 -18.02 -24.85
N ARG A 406 -14.06 -16.76 -24.59
CA ARG A 406 -14.21 -15.66 -25.57
C ARG A 406 -13.23 -15.77 -26.73
N ASN A 407 -12.08 -16.40 -26.54
CA ASN A 407 -11.02 -16.56 -27.54
C ASN A 407 -10.95 -17.98 -28.15
N SER A 408 -11.94 -18.85 -27.87
CA SER A 408 -12.05 -20.19 -28.48
C SER A 408 -13.18 -20.29 -29.51
N TRP A 409 -13.73 -19.14 -29.93
CA TRP A 409 -14.54 -18.96 -31.13
C TRP A 409 -13.92 -17.77 -31.87
N TRP A 410 -13.72 -17.93 -33.19
CA TRP A 410 -12.87 -17.13 -34.09
C TRP A 410 -11.38 -17.49 -34.06
#